data_AF-A0A7V9SKG4-F1
#
_entry.id   AF-A0A7V9SKG4-F1
#
_cell.length_a   1.000
_cell.length_b   1.000
_cell.length_c   1.000
_cell.angle_alpha   90.00
_cell.angle_beta   90.00
_cell.angle_gamma   90.00
#
_symmetry.space_group_name_H-M   'P 1'
#
loop_
_entity.id
_entity.type
_entity.pdbx_description
1 polymer ?
#
loop_
_entity_poly.entity_id
_entity_poly.type
_entity_poly.pdbx_seq_one_letter_code
_entity_poly.pdbx_strand_id
1 'polypeptide(L)'
;MPFPFPMKYLLAAFSVVAAMGGPSQAPPPRAAGSLVYFGTYTGEHSKGIYVARLDGRTGALTSPELAVETRSPSFLALHPTRDILYAVNEVNEVDGKPGGSVTAFTVDRTTGRLTRINSESSRGGGPAHLVVDQTGRNVLVANYGGGSVA
;
A
#
# COMPACT_ATOMS: atom_id res chain seq x y z
N MET A 1 -30.97 55.75 51.13
CA MET A 1 -30.01 55.31 52.17
C MET A 1 -30.61 54.09 52.88
N PRO A 2 -29.80 53.07 53.20
CA PRO A 2 -29.60 51.98 52.25
C PRO A 2 -29.63 50.56 52.84
N PHE A 3 -29.71 49.62 51.91
CA PHE A 3 -29.14 48.27 51.85
C PHE A 3 -29.72 47.07 52.64
N PRO A 4 -29.66 45.86 52.02
CA PRO A 4 -30.67 44.80 52.07
C PRO A 4 -30.00 43.40 52.24
N PHE A 5 -30.78 42.36 51.90
CA PHE A 5 -30.35 41.10 51.27
C PHE A 5 -29.89 39.89 52.13
N PRO A 6 -30.11 38.65 51.60
CA PRO A 6 -30.66 37.54 52.37
C PRO A 6 -29.93 36.20 52.10
N MET A 7 -30.61 35.10 52.46
CA MET A 7 -30.64 33.81 51.76
C MET A 7 -29.61 32.73 52.14
N LYS A 8 -30.20 31.59 52.52
CA LYS A 8 -29.66 30.25 52.81
C LYS A 8 -29.02 29.60 51.57
N TYR A 9 -28.15 28.60 51.75
CA TYR A 9 -28.09 27.22 51.17
C TYR A 9 -26.72 26.58 51.53
N LEU A 10 -26.68 25.58 52.42
CA LEU A 10 -26.55 24.12 52.19
C LEU A 10 -25.18 23.64 51.64
N LEU A 11 -24.46 22.88 52.49
CA LEU A 11 -23.14 22.27 52.28
C LEU A 11 -23.11 21.22 51.15
N ALA A 12 -22.00 21.17 50.40
CA ALA A 12 -21.50 19.96 49.75
C ALA A 12 -19.96 19.95 49.82
N ALA A 13 -19.39 18.93 50.44
CA ALA A 13 -17.95 18.68 50.48
C ALA A 13 -17.55 17.84 49.26
N PHE A 14 -16.57 18.29 48.48
CA PHE A 14 -15.92 17.51 47.43
C PHE A 14 -14.43 17.38 47.78
N SER A 15 -14.00 16.17 48.12
CA SER A 15 -12.59 15.83 48.27
C SER A 15 -11.94 15.72 46.89
N VAL A 16 -10.92 16.53 46.63
CA VAL A 16 -10.08 16.44 45.44
C VAL A 16 -9.04 15.35 45.67
N VAL A 17 -9.11 14.25 44.92
CA VAL A 17 -7.99 13.32 44.77
C VAL A 17 -7.09 13.85 43.66
N ALA A 18 -5.90 14.29 44.02
CA ALA A 18 -4.85 14.63 43.06
C ALA A 18 -4.33 13.33 42.42
N ALA A 19 -4.70 13.09 41.16
CA ALA A 19 -4.09 12.04 40.36
C ALA A 19 -2.67 12.47 39.98
N MET A 20 -1.67 11.86 40.62
CA MET A 20 -0.27 11.96 40.22
C MET A 20 -0.15 11.38 38.79
N GLY A 21 0.09 12.25 37.81
CA GLY A 21 0.39 11.83 36.45
C GLY A 21 1.71 11.06 36.41
N GLY A 22 1.62 9.73 36.24
CA GLY A 22 2.78 8.90 35.95
C GLY A 22 3.44 9.32 34.64
N PRO A 23 4.75 9.09 34.48
CA PRO A 23 5.44 9.44 33.25
C PRO A 23 4.75 8.79 32.06
N SER A 24 4.32 9.62 31.10
CA SER A 24 3.80 9.19 29.81
C SER A 24 4.86 8.32 29.15
N GLN A 25 4.65 7.00 29.14
CA GLN A 25 5.50 6.12 28.37
C GLN A 25 5.26 6.44 26.90
N ALA A 26 6.34 6.81 26.21
CA ALA A 26 6.33 6.90 24.76
C ALA A 26 5.80 5.56 24.21
N PRO A 27 4.90 5.59 23.20
CA PRO A 27 4.40 4.36 22.62
C PRO A 27 5.57 3.49 22.16
N PRO A 28 5.48 2.16 22.32
CA PRO A 28 6.56 1.26 21.93
C PRO A 28 6.91 1.51 20.45
N PRO A 29 8.19 1.36 20.06
CA PRO A 29 8.61 1.51 18.68
C PRO A 29 7.70 0.65 17.81
N ARG A 30 7.05 1.28 16.82
CA ARG A 30 6.08 0.64 15.93
C ARG A 30 6.72 -0.62 15.38
N ALA A 31 6.13 -1.79 15.66
CA ALA A 31 6.60 -3.05 15.09
C ALA A 31 6.75 -2.85 13.57
N ALA A 32 7.92 -3.22 13.03
CA ALA A 32 8.25 -3.03 11.63
C ALA A 32 7.26 -3.83 10.75
N GLY A 33 6.18 -3.17 10.32
CA GLY A 33 5.16 -3.78 9.47
C GLY A 33 5.68 -4.00 8.06
N SER A 34 5.27 -5.10 7.44
CA SER A 34 5.62 -5.41 6.04
C SER A 34 4.70 -4.67 5.07
N LEU A 35 5.21 -4.28 3.91
CA LEU A 35 4.39 -3.73 2.83
C LEU A 35 3.71 -4.86 2.07
N VAL A 36 2.42 -4.68 1.78
CA VAL A 36 1.63 -5.60 0.96
C VAL A 36 1.07 -4.82 -0.23
N TYR A 37 1.40 -5.30 -1.43
CA TYR A 37 0.95 -4.69 -2.68
C TYR A 37 -0.21 -5.47 -3.29
N PHE A 38 -1.18 -4.76 -3.85
CA PHE A 38 -2.36 -5.33 -4.49
C PHE A 38 -2.37 -4.94 -5.97
N GLY A 39 -2.25 -5.95 -6.83
CA GLY A 39 -2.53 -5.82 -8.25
C GLY A 39 -4.03 -5.78 -8.51
N THR A 40 -4.45 -5.14 -9.59
CA THR A 40 -5.87 -4.97 -9.92
C THR A 40 -6.11 -4.92 -11.42
N TYR A 41 -7.36 -5.12 -11.83
CA TYR A 41 -7.84 -4.65 -13.13
C TYR A 41 -8.32 -3.20 -12.98
N THR A 42 -7.82 -2.31 -13.82
CA THR A 42 -8.24 -0.89 -13.78
C THR A 42 -9.53 -0.66 -14.54
N GLY A 43 -10.32 0.31 -14.09
CA GLY A 43 -11.62 0.65 -14.63
C GLY A 43 -12.26 1.76 -13.80
N GLU A 44 -13.55 1.66 -13.53
CA GLU A 44 -14.30 2.67 -12.75
C GLU A 44 -13.79 2.77 -11.29
N HIS A 45 -13.43 1.65 -10.67
CA HIS A 45 -13.15 1.59 -9.23
C HIS A 45 -11.66 1.48 -8.87
N SER A 46 -10.81 1.07 -9.81
CA SER A 46 -9.38 0.89 -9.57
C SER A 46 -8.54 1.69 -10.55
N LYS A 47 -7.49 2.32 -10.01
CA LYS A 47 -6.53 3.13 -10.76
C LYS A 47 -5.16 2.48 -10.99
N GLY A 48 -4.87 1.36 -10.33
CA GLY A 48 -3.58 0.69 -10.48
C GLY A 48 -3.20 -0.19 -9.30
N ILE A 49 -1.99 0.01 -8.78
CA ILE A 49 -1.44 -0.79 -7.68
C ILE A 49 -1.74 -0.08 -6.36
N TYR A 50 -2.23 -0.83 -5.37
CA TYR A 50 -2.45 -0.33 -4.01
C TYR A 50 -1.44 -0.93 -3.04
N VAL A 51 -1.21 -0.27 -1.91
CA VAL A 51 -0.32 -0.73 -0.85
C VAL A 51 -0.97 -0.58 0.52
N ALA A 52 -0.77 -1.58 1.38
CA ALA A 52 -1.12 -1.53 2.79
C ALA A 52 0.09 -1.96 3.65
N ARG A 53 0.02 -1.68 4.95
CA ARG A 53 0.98 -2.22 5.93
C ARG A 53 0.35 -3.36 6.70
N LEU A 54 1.06 -4.47 6.75
CA LEU A 54 0.76 -5.62 7.57
C LEU A 54 1.47 -5.48 8.92
N ASP A 55 0.70 -5.45 10.00
CA ASP A 55 1.23 -5.60 11.35
C ASP A 55 1.68 -7.05 11.55
N GLY A 56 3.00 -7.26 11.72
CA GLY A 56 3.57 -8.60 11.88
C GLY A 56 3.22 -9.31 13.20
N ARG A 57 2.69 -8.59 14.20
CA ARG A 57 2.20 -9.19 15.46
C ARG A 57 0.74 -9.60 15.37
N THR A 58 -0.09 -8.78 14.76
CA THR A 58 -1.56 -8.97 14.78
C THR A 58 -2.11 -9.54 13.49
N GLY A 59 -1.36 -9.45 12.38
CA GLY A 59 -1.84 -9.78 11.05
C GLY A 59 -2.79 -8.73 10.46
N ALA A 60 -3.04 -7.62 11.16
CA ALA A 60 -3.94 -6.58 10.67
C ALA A 60 -3.30 -5.79 9.51
N LEU A 61 -4.10 -5.52 8.47
CA LEU A 61 -3.75 -4.61 7.39
C LEU A 61 -4.29 -3.21 7.67
N THR A 62 -3.50 -2.19 7.37
CA THR A 62 -4.04 -0.83 7.22
C THR A 62 -4.97 -0.76 6.02
N SER A 63 -5.82 0.28 5.97
CA SER A 63 -6.56 0.59 4.75
C SER A 63 -5.59 0.75 3.56
N PRO A 64 -5.85 0.12 2.41
CA PRO A 64 -5.00 0.25 1.24
C PRO A 64 -5.02 1.68 0.68
N GLU A 65 -3.85 2.16 0.28
CA GLU A 65 -3.67 3.43 -0.41
C GLU A 65 -3.13 3.19 -1.82
N LEU A 66 -3.44 4.10 -2.77
CA LEU A 66 -2.97 3.99 -4.15
C LEU A 66 -1.45 4.16 -4.24
N ALA A 67 -0.69 3.10 -4.48
CA ALA A 67 0.77 3.16 -4.57
C ALA A 67 1.27 3.85 -5.85
N VAL A 68 0.61 3.57 -6.99
CA VAL A 68 0.85 4.19 -8.30
C VAL A 68 -0.32 3.93 -9.25
N GLU A 69 -0.59 4.88 -10.14
CA GLU A 69 -1.51 4.69 -11.28
C GLU A 69 -0.81 3.92 -12.40
N THR A 70 -1.43 2.83 -12.85
CA THR A 70 -0.94 2.01 -13.97
C THR A 70 -2.06 1.12 -14.46
N ARG A 71 -2.10 0.82 -15.76
CA ARG A 71 -3.23 0.11 -16.39
C ARG A 71 -3.18 -1.38 -16.10
N SER A 72 -4.28 -1.93 -15.60
CA SER A 72 -4.51 -3.35 -15.31
C SER A 72 -3.29 -4.12 -14.79
N PRO A 73 -2.68 -3.70 -13.66
CA PRO A 73 -1.56 -4.39 -13.04
C PRO A 73 -2.02 -5.69 -12.36
N SER A 74 -2.44 -6.70 -13.12
CA SER A 74 -3.16 -7.86 -12.59
C SER A 74 -2.29 -8.83 -11.80
N PHE A 75 -0.98 -8.83 -12.04
CA PHE A 75 0.00 -9.68 -11.34
C PHE A 75 1.30 -8.95 -11.04
N LEU A 76 1.84 -9.16 -9.85
CA LEU A 76 3.02 -8.44 -9.34
C LEU A 76 4.10 -9.44 -8.88
N ALA A 77 5.37 -9.07 -9.03
CA ALA A 77 6.47 -9.75 -8.32
C ALA A 77 7.54 -8.75 -7.87
N LEU A 78 8.14 -9.03 -6.72
CA LEU A 78 9.26 -8.26 -6.20
C LEU A 78 10.58 -8.85 -6.70
N HIS A 79 11.56 -7.99 -6.95
CA HIS A 79 12.94 -8.43 -7.13
C HIS A 79 13.44 -9.08 -5.84
N PRO A 80 14.21 -10.18 -5.89
CA PRO A 80 14.64 -10.93 -4.70
C PRO A 80 15.53 -10.17 -3.69
N THR A 81 16.01 -8.97 -4.03
CA THR A 81 17.05 -8.26 -3.23
C THR A 81 16.98 -6.74 -3.36
N ARG A 82 16.61 -6.24 -4.54
CA ARG A 82 16.46 -4.81 -4.81
C ARG A 82 15.03 -4.33 -4.53
N ASP A 83 14.90 -3.03 -4.32
CA ASP A 83 13.62 -2.35 -4.16
C ASP A 83 12.95 -2.09 -5.49
N ILE A 84 12.66 -3.18 -6.21
CA ILE A 84 12.01 -3.16 -7.51
C ILE A 84 10.78 -4.06 -7.46
N LEU A 85 9.67 -3.53 -7.96
CA LEU A 85 8.42 -4.27 -8.19
C LEU A 85 8.16 -4.31 -9.70
N TYR A 86 7.88 -5.50 -10.20
CA TYR A 86 7.45 -5.73 -11.57
C TYR A 86 5.95 -6.00 -11.59
N ALA A 87 5.24 -5.40 -12.53
CA ALA A 87 3.82 -5.64 -12.76
C ALA A 87 3.59 -6.06 -14.21
N VAL A 88 2.82 -7.12 -14.45
CA VAL A 88 2.21 -7.31 -15.77
C VAL A 88 1.18 -6.20 -15.96
N ASN A 89 1.06 -5.65 -17.16
CA ASN A 89 -0.05 -4.82 -17.57
C ASN A 89 -0.89 -5.64 -18.54
N GLU A 90 -1.98 -6.20 -18.01
CA GLU A 90 -2.86 -7.09 -18.76
C GLU A 90 -3.82 -6.28 -19.62
N VAL A 91 -3.28 -5.83 -20.74
CA VAL A 91 -3.99 -5.09 -21.78
C VAL A 91 -3.74 -5.74 -23.13
N ASN A 92 -4.61 -5.45 -24.10
CA ASN A 92 -4.48 -5.95 -25.46
C ASN A 92 -3.71 -4.99 -26.38
N GLU A 93 -3.42 -3.77 -25.90
CA GLU A 93 -2.69 -2.76 -26.66
C GLU A 93 -1.87 -1.85 -25.73
N VAL A 94 -0.60 -1.62 -26.12
CA VAL A 94 0.34 -0.69 -25.49
C VAL A 94 0.95 0.18 -26.59
N ASP A 95 0.86 1.50 -26.44
CA ASP A 95 1.41 2.50 -27.37
C ASP A 95 1.01 2.24 -28.85
N GLY A 96 -0.26 1.88 -29.08
CA GLY A 96 -0.79 1.61 -30.43
C GLY A 96 -0.36 0.26 -31.02
N LYS A 97 0.32 -0.60 -30.26
CA LYS A 97 0.77 -1.93 -30.69
C LYS A 97 0.01 -3.02 -29.94
N PRO A 98 -0.37 -4.12 -30.62
CA PRO A 98 -1.04 -5.22 -29.97
C PRO A 98 -0.13 -5.91 -28.95
N GLY A 99 -0.71 -6.33 -27.84
CA GLY A 99 -0.02 -7.01 -26.75
C GLY A 99 -0.07 -6.26 -25.42
N GLY A 100 0.41 -6.93 -24.38
CA GLY A 100 0.59 -6.33 -23.06
C GLY A 100 2.04 -5.88 -22.82
N SER A 101 2.30 -5.46 -21.59
CA SER A 101 3.63 -5.04 -21.16
C SER A 101 3.96 -5.53 -19.76
N VAL A 102 5.23 -5.40 -19.38
CA VAL A 102 5.69 -5.45 -17.99
C VAL A 102 6.27 -4.09 -17.63
N THR A 103 5.74 -3.48 -16.57
CA THR A 103 6.28 -2.23 -16.02
C THR A 103 7.08 -2.51 -14.77
N ALA A 104 8.27 -1.91 -14.68
CA ALA A 104 9.11 -1.96 -13.49
C ALA A 104 8.98 -0.65 -12.69
N PHE A 105 8.97 -0.75 -11.37
CA PHE A 105 8.88 0.37 -10.45
C PHE A 105 9.93 0.26 -9.35
N THR A 106 10.50 1.39 -8.90
CA THR A 106 11.23 1.44 -7.64
C THR A 106 10.25 1.52 -6.47
N VAL A 107 10.62 0.89 -5.36
CA VAL A 107 9.83 0.85 -4.12
C VAL A 107 10.43 1.81 -3.08
N ASP A 108 9.65 2.78 -2.62
CA ASP A 108 9.97 3.50 -1.39
C ASP A 108 9.52 2.65 -0.19
N ARG A 109 10.47 2.04 0.53
CA ARG A 109 10.16 1.21 1.72
C ARG A 109 9.50 1.99 2.86
N THR A 110 9.75 3.29 2.93
CA THR A 110 9.24 4.15 4.01
C THR A 110 7.77 4.46 3.80
N THR A 111 7.35 4.74 2.56
CA THR A 111 5.96 5.12 2.26
C THR A 111 5.14 4.01 1.61
N GLY A 112 5.80 3.09 0.92
CA GLY A 112 5.17 2.08 0.05
C GLY A 112 4.86 2.59 -1.36
N ARG A 113 5.15 3.86 -1.68
CA ARG A 113 4.91 4.43 -3.01
C ARG A 113 5.81 3.79 -4.05
N LEU A 114 5.31 3.76 -5.29
CA LEU A 114 6.01 3.19 -6.43
C LEU A 114 6.34 4.30 -7.44
N THR A 115 7.55 4.28 -7.99
CA THR A 115 7.96 5.21 -9.05
C THR A 115 8.35 4.41 -10.28
N ARG A 116 7.74 4.72 -11.43
CA ARG A 116 7.97 3.99 -12.68
C ARG A 116 9.43 4.15 -13.15
N ILE A 117 10.04 3.04 -13.53
CA ILE A 117 11.38 2.97 -14.13
C ILE A 117 11.24 2.95 -15.65
N ASN A 118 10.66 1.87 -16.18
CA ASN A 118 10.39 1.67 -17.60
C ASN A 118 9.21 0.69 -17.79
N SER A 119 8.80 0.50 -19.03
CA SER A 119 7.83 -0.53 -19.43
C SER A 119 8.33 -1.18 -20.71
N GLU A 120 8.26 -2.50 -20.78
CA GLU A 120 8.67 -3.29 -21.95
C GLU A 120 7.52 -4.16 -22.44
N SER A 121 7.43 -4.39 -23.75
CA SER A 121 6.42 -5.30 -24.30
C SER A 121 6.60 -6.72 -23.76
N SER A 122 5.49 -7.37 -23.41
CA SER A 122 5.51 -8.79 -23.03
C SER A 122 5.63 -9.74 -24.23
N ARG A 123 5.71 -9.19 -25.45
CA ARG A 123 5.79 -9.92 -26.73
C ARG A 123 4.65 -10.92 -26.96
N GLY A 124 3.53 -10.72 -26.29
CA GLY A 124 2.32 -11.53 -26.42
C GLY A 124 1.09 -10.79 -25.88
N GLY A 125 -0.09 -11.32 -26.20
CA GLY A 125 -1.37 -10.79 -25.72
C GLY A 125 -1.73 -11.31 -24.33
N GLY A 126 -2.32 -10.46 -23.50
CA GLY A 126 -2.85 -10.81 -22.19
C GLY A 126 -1.82 -11.45 -21.24
N PRO A 127 -0.73 -10.75 -20.87
CA PRO A 127 0.18 -11.22 -19.83
C PRO A 127 -0.58 -11.33 -18.51
N ALA A 128 -0.64 -12.53 -17.94
CA ALA A 128 -1.45 -12.83 -16.75
C ALA A 128 -0.60 -13.23 -15.53
N HIS A 129 0.69 -13.48 -15.72
CA HIS A 129 1.60 -13.86 -14.65
C HIS A 129 3.04 -13.49 -15.01
N LEU A 130 3.85 -13.15 -14.00
CA LEU A 130 5.29 -13.03 -14.15
C LEU A 130 6.04 -13.61 -12.95
N VAL A 131 7.29 -13.99 -13.16
CA VAL A 131 8.23 -14.37 -12.09
C VAL A 131 9.57 -13.69 -12.31
N VAL A 132 10.29 -13.43 -11.22
CA VAL A 132 11.68 -12.98 -11.27
C VAL A 132 12.55 -14.18 -10.91
N ASP A 133 13.58 -14.45 -11.69
CA ASP A 133 14.50 -15.54 -11.37
C ASP A 133 15.27 -15.25 -10.06
N GLN A 134 15.79 -16.30 -9.41
CA GLN A 134 16.45 -16.19 -8.11
C GLN A 134 17.66 -15.23 -8.11
N THR A 135 18.34 -15.06 -9.25
CA THR A 135 19.46 -14.12 -9.40
C THR A 135 19.00 -12.68 -9.61
N GLY A 136 17.71 -12.45 -9.90
CA GLY A 136 17.15 -11.14 -10.18
C GLY A 136 17.54 -10.55 -11.54
N ARG A 137 18.03 -11.37 -12.47
CA ARG A 137 18.54 -10.90 -13.77
C ARG A 137 17.52 -11.02 -14.90
N ASN A 138 16.49 -11.84 -14.72
CA ASN A 138 15.49 -12.16 -15.71
C ASN A 138 14.10 -12.06 -15.08
N VAL A 139 13.17 -11.53 -15.86
CA VAL A 139 11.74 -11.58 -15.60
C VAL A 139 11.12 -12.43 -16.69
N LEU A 140 10.36 -13.46 -16.31
CA LEU A 140 9.68 -14.34 -17.24
C LEU A 140 8.17 -14.07 -17.14
N VAL A 141 7.50 -14.03 -18.29
CA VAL A 141 6.09 -13.67 -18.39
C VAL A 141 5.30 -14.78 -19.08
N ALA A 142 4.11 -15.09 -18.55
CA ALA A 142 3.15 -15.95 -19.20
C ALA A 142 2.07 -15.09 -19.88
N ASN A 143 2.00 -15.16 -21.22
CA ASN A 143 1.01 -14.48 -22.04
C ASN A 143 -0.15 -15.43 -22.33
N TYR A 144 -1.27 -15.25 -21.65
CA TYR A 144 -2.42 -16.13 -21.76
C TYR A 144 -3.17 -15.95 -23.08
N GLY A 145 -3.43 -14.70 -23.47
CA GLY A 145 -4.11 -14.39 -24.73
C GLY A 145 -3.30 -14.80 -25.97
N GLY A 146 -1.97 -14.80 -25.86
CA GLY A 146 -1.07 -15.23 -26.95
C GLY A 146 -0.64 -16.70 -26.89
N GLY A 147 -0.86 -17.41 -25.78
CA GLY A 147 -0.36 -18.77 -25.58
C GLY A 147 1.18 -18.87 -25.64
N SER A 148 1.89 -17.91 -25.05
CA SER A 148 3.36 -17.81 -25.16
C SER A 148 4.05 -17.44 -23.85
N VAL A 149 5.38 -17.59 -23.83
CA VAL A 149 6.26 -17.11 -22.76
C VAL A 149 7.33 -16.19 -23.33
N ALA A 150 7.76 -15.21 -22.54
CA ALA A 150 8.81 -14.25 -22.90
C ALA A 150 9.72 -13.96 -21.72
#